data_AF-A0A2X2BKI6-F1
#
_entry.id   AF-A0A2X2BKI6-F1
#
_cell.length_a   1.000
_cell.length_b   1.000
_cell.length_c   1.000
_cell.angle_alpha   90.00
_cell.angle_beta   90.00
_cell.angle_gamma   90.00
#
_symmetry.space_group_name_H-M   'P 1'
#
loop_
_entity.id
_entity.type
_entity.pdbx_description
1 polymer ?
#
loop_
_entity_poly.entity_id
_entity_poly.type
_entity_poly.pdbx_seq_one_letter_code
_entity_poly.pdbx_strand_id
1 'polypeptide(L)'
;MGCSTFSEYTVVAEVSLAKINPQANHEEVCLLGCGVTTGIGAVHNTAKVQQGDSVAVFGLGGIGLAVLQGARQAQSRPYFCD
;
A
#
# COMPACT_ATOMS: atom_id res chain seq x y z
N MET A 1 9.81 3.91 -8.15
CA MET A 1 9.95 4.93 -9.22
C MET A 1 10.67 6.13 -8.67
N GLY A 2 11.59 6.72 -9.43
CA GLY A 2 12.32 7.93 -9.03
C GLY A 2 11.47 9.17 -9.31
N CYS A 3 10.64 9.57 -8.34
CA CYS A 3 9.76 10.73 -8.48
C CYS A 3 10.39 12.03 -7.94
N SER A 4 11.55 11.95 -7.28
CA SER A 4 12.29 13.10 -6.73
C SER A 4 11.41 14.02 -5.87
N THR A 5 10.62 13.45 -4.97
CA THR A 5 9.56 14.16 -4.21
C THR A 5 10.08 15.03 -3.07
N PHE A 6 11.39 15.08 -2.83
CA PHE A 6 12.02 15.99 -1.85
C PHE A 6 12.42 17.31 -2.53
N SER A 7 11.48 17.90 -3.25
CA SER A 7 11.58 19.18 -3.95
C SER A 7 10.18 19.78 -4.02
N GLU A 8 10.07 21.10 -3.97
CA GLU A 8 8.78 21.80 -4.08
C GLU A 8 8.13 21.59 -5.47
N TYR A 9 8.96 21.35 -6.48
CA TYR A 9 8.53 21.03 -7.84
C TYR A 9 9.31 19.83 -8.37
N THR A 10 8.63 18.95 -9.10
CA THR A 10 9.24 17.80 -9.78
C THR A 10 8.60 17.59 -11.14
N VAL A 11 9.36 16.97 -12.06
CA VAL A 11 8.86 16.55 -13.38
C VAL A 11 8.76 15.03 -13.36
N VAL A 12 7.56 14.52 -13.61
CA VAL A 12 7.26 13.09 -13.62
C VAL A 12 6.71 12.68 -14.98
N ALA A 13 7.05 11.47 -15.42
CA ALA A 13 6.46 10.90 -16.61
C ALA A 13 4.95 10.70 -16.40
N GLU A 14 4.15 10.95 -17.44
CA GLU A 14 2.69 10.81 -17.39
C GLU A 14 2.24 9.40 -16.96
N VAL A 15 3.01 8.37 -17.32
CA VAL A 15 2.73 6.97 -16.91
C VAL A 15 2.91 6.72 -15.41
N SER A 16 3.59 7.62 -14.71
CA SER A 16 3.97 7.48 -13.29
C SER A 16 3.09 8.30 -12.36
N LEU A 17 2.02 8.94 -12.89
CA LEU A 17 1.07 9.72 -12.12
C LEU A 17 -0.37 9.24 -12.34
N ALA A 18 -1.23 9.46 -11.37
CA ALA A 18 -2.66 9.20 -11.47
C ALA A 18 -3.42 10.38 -10.88
N LYS A 19 -4.44 10.86 -11.60
CA LYS A 19 -5.33 11.92 -11.10
C LYS A 19 -6.20 11.36 -9.97
N ILE A 20 -6.16 12.01 -8.80
CA ILE A 20 -6.95 11.63 -7.63
C ILE A 20 -8.11 12.60 -7.37
N ASN A 21 -8.98 12.26 -6.41
CA ASN A 21 -10.07 13.12 -5.98
C ASN A 21 -9.52 14.45 -5.40
N PRO A 22 -9.92 15.62 -5.91
CA PRO A 22 -9.43 16.91 -5.42
C PRO A 22 -9.86 17.25 -3.98
N GLN A 23 -10.84 16.54 -3.42
CA GLN A 23 -11.29 16.72 -2.03
C GLN A 23 -10.54 15.81 -1.04
N ALA A 24 -9.63 14.95 -1.50
CA ALA A 24 -8.88 14.07 -0.62
C ALA A 24 -7.79 14.83 0.16
N ASN A 25 -7.57 14.48 1.43
CA ASN A 25 -6.50 15.08 2.22
C ASN A 25 -5.12 14.65 1.68
N HIS A 26 -4.35 15.60 1.13
CA HIS A 26 -3.04 15.35 0.54
C HIS A 26 -2.02 14.77 1.51
N GLU A 27 -2.11 15.10 2.81
CA GLU A 27 -1.19 14.59 3.83
C GLU A 27 -1.33 13.07 4.05
N GLU A 28 -2.53 12.52 3.86
CA GLU A 28 -2.80 11.10 4.07
C GLU A 28 -2.65 10.29 2.77
N VAL A 29 -3.21 10.79 1.67
CA VAL A 29 -3.20 10.07 0.39
C VAL A 29 -1.81 9.93 -0.22
N CYS A 30 -0.84 10.75 0.20
CA CYS A 30 0.55 10.60 -0.25
C CYS A 30 1.13 9.21 0.07
N LEU A 31 0.64 8.55 1.12
CA LEU A 31 1.05 7.20 1.52
C LEU A 31 0.68 6.13 0.48
N LEU A 32 -0.32 6.41 -0.37
CA LEU A 32 -0.72 5.54 -1.47
C LEU A 32 0.28 5.53 -2.64
N GLY A 33 1.23 6.48 -2.68
CA GLY A 33 2.23 6.55 -3.75
C GLY A 33 3.28 5.43 -3.71
N CYS A 34 3.39 4.69 -2.60
CA CYS A 34 4.34 3.59 -2.46
C CYS A 34 3.88 2.52 -1.45
N GLY A 35 4.19 2.70 -0.16
CA GLY A 35 4.17 1.60 0.81
C GLY A 35 2.78 0.99 1.06
N VAL A 36 1.74 1.83 1.16
CA VAL A 36 0.39 1.34 1.50
C VAL A 36 -0.22 0.55 0.34
N THR A 37 -0.14 1.08 -0.87
CA THR A 37 -0.64 0.39 -2.07
C THR A 37 0.15 -0.88 -2.36
N THR A 38 1.46 -0.89 -2.07
CA THR A 38 2.29 -2.10 -2.18
C THR A 38 1.80 -3.19 -1.22
N GLY A 39 1.58 -2.86 0.05
CA GLY A 39 1.15 -3.84 1.06
C GLY A 39 -0.26 -4.39 0.79
N ILE A 40 -1.23 -3.51 0.51
CA ILE A 40 -2.60 -3.93 0.16
C ILE A 40 -2.62 -4.71 -1.16
N GLY A 41 -1.88 -4.24 -2.17
CA GLY A 41 -1.76 -4.90 -3.46
C GLY A 41 -1.11 -6.28 -3.35
N ALA A 42 -0.14 -6.47 -2.45
CA ALA A 42 0.47 -7.77 -2.21
C ALA A 42 -0.56 -8.80 -1.75
N VAL A 43 -1.53 -8.40 -0.91
CA VAL A 43 -2.60 -9.29 -0.45
C VAL A 43 -3.55 -9.65 -1.58
N HIS A 44 -4.11 -8.65 -2.27
CA HIS A 44 -5.20 -8.89 -3.23
C HIS A 44 -4.72 -9.35 -4.61
N ASN A 45 -3.61 -8.79 -5.11
CA ASN A 45 -3.16 -9.00 -6.47
C ASN A 45 -2.11 -10.11 -6.59
N THR A 46 -1.15 -10.13 -5.66
CA THR A 46 -0.02 -11.06 -5.71
C THR A 46 -0.31 -12.37 -4.99
N ALA A 47 -0.59 -12.31 -3.68
CA ALA A 47 -0.87 -13.48 -2.85
C ALA A 47 -2.30 -14.01 -3.05
N LYS A 48 -3.21 -13.17 -3.56
CA LYS A 48 -4.62 -13.50 -3.85
C LYS A 48 -5.31 -14.18 -2.66
N VAL A 49 -5.08 -13.62 -1.48
CA VAL A 49 -5.62 -14.11 -0.21
C VAL A 49 -7.14 -14.22 -0.29
N GLN A 50 -7.65 -15.36 0.14
CA GLN A 50 -9.08 -15.64 0.22
C GLN A 50 -9.59 -15.49 1.65
N GLN A 51 -10.91 -15.39 1.77
CA GLN A 51 -11.58 -15.40 3.06
C GLN A 51 -11.24 -16.67 3.85
N GLY A 52 -10.89 -16.51 5.12
CA GLY A 52 -10.53 -17.62 6.01
C GLY A 52 -9.08 -18.10 5.90
N ASP A 53 -8.29 -17.60 4.94
CA ASP A 53 -6.87 -17.92 4.86
C ASP A 53 -6.11 -17.45 6.11
N SER A 54 -5.00 -18.14 6.41
CA SER A 54 -4.04 -17.70 7.42
C SER A 54 -2.88 -16.98 6.72
N VAL A 55 -2.60 -15.74 7.12
CA VAL A 55 -1.55 -14.90 6.51
C VAL A 55 -0.45 -14.64 7.53
N ALA A 56 0.79 -14.98 7.22
CA ALA A 56 1.95 -14.61 8.05
C ALA A 56 2.64 -13.38 7.45
N VAL A 57 2.91 -12.36 8.26
CA VAL A 57 3.62 -11.15 7.83
C VAL A 57 4.96 -11.06 8.56
N PHE A 58 6.04 -11.02 7.81
CA PHE A 58 7.41 -10.87 8.31
C PHE A 58 7.85 -9.42 8.15
N GLY A 59 8.08 -8.73 9.28
CA GLY A 59 8.45 -7.32 9.33
C GLY A 59 7.25 -6.37 9.37
N LEU A 60 7.23 -5.49 10.38
CA LEU A 60 6.10 -4.61 10.70
C LEU A 60 6.39 -3.12 10.43
N GLY A 61 7.09 -2.84 9.34
CA GLY A 61 7.22 -1.48 8.80
C GLY A 61 5.95 -1.01 8.08
N GLY A 62 6.01 0.15 7.40
CA GLY A 62 4.85 0.72 6.72
C GLY A 62 4.15 -0.20 5.70
N ILE A 63 4.91 -1.03 4.99
CA ILE A 63 4.36 -2.04 4.06
C ILE A 63 3.70 -3.19 4.84
N GLY A 64 4.37 -3.71 5.86
CA GLY A 64 3.85 -4.83 6.66
C GLY A 64 2.53 -4.50 7.34
N LEU A 65 2.42 -3.29 7.90
CA LEU A 65 1.15 -2.80 8.46
C LEU A 65 0.05 -2.69 7.39
N ALA A 66 0.39 -2.25 6.19
CA ALA A 66 -0.56 -2.21 5.07
C ALA A 66 -0.97 -3.61 4.58
N VAL A 67 -0.09 -4.61 4.66
CA VAL A 67 -0.43 -6.03 4.40
C VAL A 67 -1.47 -6.51 5.41
N LEU A 68 -1.30 -6.21 6.71
CA LEU A 68 -2.30 -6.57 7.73
C LEU A 68 -3.65 -5.92 7.45
N GLN A 69 -3.65 -4.65 7.04
CA GLN A 69 -4.86 -3.93 6.66
C GLN A 69 -5.54 -4.60 5.44
N GLY A 70 -4.77 -5.01 4.43
CA GLY A 70 -5.29 -5.76 3.28
C GLY A 70 -5.81 -7.15 3.67
N ALA A 71 -5.11 -7.87 4.54
CA ALA A 71 -5.53 -9.18 5.04
C ALA A 71 -6.87 -9.11 5.79
N ARG A 72 -7.06 -8.07 6.62
CA ARG A 72 -8.35 -7.80 7.26
C ARG A 72 -9.46 -7.49 6.25
N GLN A 73 -9.16 -6.72 5.19
CA GLN A 73 -10.12 -6.47 4.10
C GLN A 73 -10.51 -7.74 3.36
N ALA A 74 -9.56 -8.67 3.17
CA ALA A 74 -9.79 -9.98 2.59
C ALA A 74 -10.48 -10.99 3.54
N GLN A 75 -10.86 -10.57 4.76
CA GLN A 75 -11.49 -11.43 5.78
C GLN A 75 -10.64 -12.67 6.12
N SER A 76 -9.32 -12.52 6.11
CA SER A 76 -8.37 -13.56 6.51
C SER A 76 -7.90 -13.35 7.96
N ARG A 77 -7.20 -14.34 8.53
CA ARG A 77 -6.55 -14.23 9.85
C ARG A 77 -5.07 -13.91 9.67
N PRO A 78 -4.67 -12.63 9.84
CA PRO A 78 -3.26 -12.29 9.85
C PRO A 78 -2.59 -12.69 11.18
N TYR A 79 -1.38 -13.24 11.06
CA TYR A 79 -0.45 -13.55 12.12
C TYR A 79 0.82 -12.74 11.91
N PHE A 80 1.37 -12.26 13.02
CA PHE A 80 2.59 -11.48 13.06
C PHE A 80 3.75 -12.43 13.33
N CYS A 81 4.76 -12.41 12.47
CA CYS A 81 6.01 -13.14 12.68
C CYS A 81 7.13 -12.11 12.79
N ASP A 82 7.72 -12.00 13.99
CA ASP A 82 8.90 -11.15 14.27
C ASP A 82 10.18 -11.75 13.67
#